data_AF-A0A6J4C0P9-F1
#
_entry.id   AF-A0A6J4C0P9-F1
#
_cell.length_a   1.000
_cell.length_b   1.000
_cell.length_c   1.000
_cell.angle_alpha   90.00
_cell.angle_beta   90.00
_cell.angle_gamma   90.00
#
_symmetry.space_group_name_H-M   'P 1'
#
loop_
_entity.id
_entity.type
_entity.pdbx_description
1 polymer ?
#
loop_
_entity_poly.entity_id
_entity_poly.type
_entity_poly.pdbx_seq_one_letter_code
_entity_poly.pdbx_strand_id
1 'polypeptide(L)'
;MGDLPRPRWPLHPQPRSLERLETYIRRLADTYGMGVATFCRYGLGCDTDDLHRCADDPPQALLDRLSSGTGQSIRRLRNMTDARCHARAKVAARWAIRCDPEIIHKMRLRLYG
;
A
#
# COMPACT_ATOMS: atom_id res chain seq x y z
N MET A 1 -2.05 15.24 -31.59
CA MET A 1 -3.16 14.71 -30.78
C MET A 1 -2.62 14.54 -29.36
N GLY A 2 -3.11 15.33 -28.40
CA GLY A 2 -2.70 15.17 -27.00
C GLY A 2 -3.25 13.84 -26.46
N ASP A 3 -2.39 13.05 -25.83
CA ASP A 3 -2.78 11.80 -25.19
C ASP A 3 -3.81 12.13 -24.09
N LEU A 4 -5.06 11.71 -24.28
CA LEU A 4 -6.07 11.86 -23.24
C LEU A 4 -5.62 11.01 -22.04
N PRO A 5 -5.75 11.53 -20.79
CA PRO A 5 -5.34 10.77 -19.62
C PRO A 5 -6.07 9.44 -19.61
N ARG A 6 -5.32 8.35 -19.45
CA ARG A 6 -5.90 7.01 -19.40
C ARG A 6 -7.00 7.00 -18.33
N PRO A 7 -8.21 6.50 -18.63
CA PRO A 7 -9.27 6.46 -17.65
C PRO A 7 -8.78 5.67 -16.44
N ARG A 8 -9.03 6.23 -15.25
CA ARG A 8 -8.72 5.56 -13.98
C ARG A 8 -9.48 4.25 -13.94
N TRP A 9 -8.94 3.28 -13.20
CA TRP A 9 -9.65 2.02 -13.05
C TRP A 9 -10.96 2.26 -12.29
N PRO A 10 -12.07 1.65 -12.73
CA PRO A 10 -13.42 2.04 -12.29
C PRO A 10 -13.72 1.74 -10.81
N LEU A 11 -13.02 0.77 -10.20
CA LEU A 11 -13.27 0.33 -8.82
C LEU A 11 -11.95 0.12 -8.06
N HIS A 12 -11.33 1.21 -7.60
CA HIS A 12 -10.08 1.12 -6.83
C HIS A 12 -10.28 1.64 -5.40
N PRO A 13 -9.96 0.83 -4.36
CA PRO A 13 -9.98 1.32 -3.01
C PRO A 13 -8.88 2.36 -2.76
N GLN A 14 -9.13 3.27 -1.82
CA GLN A 14 -8.09 4.15 -1.29
C GLN A 14 -7.11 3.36 -0.40
N PRO A 15 -5.80 3.66 -0.42
CA PRO A 15 -4.84 3.06 0.51
C PRO A 15 -5.16 3.42 1.97
N ARG A 16 -5.08 2.44 2.88
CA ARG A 16 -5.26 2.68 4.32
C ARG A 16 -4.04 3.40 4.92
N SER A 17 -4.21 4.02 6.09
CA SER A 17 -3.21 4.91 6.69
C SER A 17 -1.84 4.25 6.93
N LEU A 18 -1.78 2.99 7.31
CA LEU A 18 -0.54 2.23 7.54
C LEU A 18 -0.50 0.96 6.68
N GLU A 19 -1.08 1.03 5.48
CA GLU A 19 -1.06 -0.09 4.54
C GLU A 19 0.29 -0.16 3.83
N ARG A 20 0.82 -1.38 3.70
CA ARG A 20 1.99 -1.65 2.86
C ARG A 20 1.58 -1.72 1.40
N LEU A 21 2.52 -1.43 0.49
CA LEU A 21 2.29 -1.44 -0.94
C LEU A 21 1.84 -2.82 -1.43
N GLU A 22 2.49 -3.89 -0.94
CA GLU A 22 2.12 -5.28 -1.22
C GLU A 22 0.66 -5.57 -0.84
N THR A 23 0.28 -5.25 0.40
CA THR A 23 -1.10 -5.47 0.88
C THR A 23 -2.13 -4.64 0.11
N TYR A 24 -1.75 -3.45 -0.33
CA TYR A 24 -2.61 -2.61 -1.16
C TYR A 24 -2.81 -3.23 -2.56
N ILE A 25 -1.76 -3.75 -3.19
CA ILE A 25 -1.83 -4.44 -4.49
C ILE A 25 -2.70 -5.69 -4.40
N ARG A 26 -2.58 -6.49 -3.33
CA ARG A 26 -3.45 -7.66 -3.11
C ARG A 26 -4.91 -7.24 -3.00
N ARG A 27 -5.21 -6.21 -2.20
CA ARG A 27 -6.58 -5.71 -2.03
C ARG A 27 -7.16 -5.12 -3.33
N LEU A 28 -6.31 -4.53 -4.17
CA LEU A 28 -6.71 -4.13 -5.53
C LEU A 28 -7.11 -5.35 -6.36
N ALA A 29 -6.27 -6.39 -6.41
CA ALA A 29 -6.58 -7.62 -7.13
C ALA A 29 -7.91 -8.24 -6.66
N ASP A 30 -8.10 -8.34 -5.34
CA ASP A 30 -9.34 -8.83 -4.74
C ASP A 30 -10.57 -8.00 -5.14
N THR A 31 -10.41 -6.66 -5.19
CA THR A 31 -11.51 -5.74 -5.59
C THR A 31 -11.96 -5.99 -7.02
N TYR A 32 -11.05 -6.38 -7.91
CA TYR A 32 -11.36 -6.70 -9.30
C TYR A 32 -11.72 -8.18 -9.51
N GLY A 33 -11.80 -9.00 -8.44
CA GLY A 33 -12.05 -10.43 -8.56
C GLY A 33 -10.94 -11.18 -9.31
N MET A 34 -9.72 -10.63 -9.30
CA MET A 34 -8.57 -11.21 -9.99
C MET A 34 -7.59 -11.83 -8.99
N GLY A 35 -6.96 -12.94 -9.39
CA GLY A 35 -5.78 -13.43 -8.69
C GLY A 35 -4.65 -12.40 -8.73
N VAL A 36 -3.86 -12.31 -7.65
CA VAL A 36 -2.77 -11.33 -7.51
C VAL A 36 -1.78 -11.41 -8.67
N ALA A 37 -1.44 -12.63 -9.13
CA ALA A 37 -0.57 -12.85 -10.28
C ALA A 37 -1.15 -12.28 -11.59
N THR A 38 -2.42 -12.57 -11.86
CA THR A 38 -3.16 -12.03 -13.00
C THR A 38 -3.19 -10.50 -12.96
N PHE A 39 -3.47 -9.93 -11.80
CA PHE A 39 -3.50 -8.47 -11.62
C PHE A 39 -2.12 -7.84 -11.83
N CYS A 40 -1.06 -8.43 -11.27
CA CYS A 40 0.31 -7.95 -11.46
C CYS A 40 0.71 -7.99 -12.94
N ARG A 41 0.47 -9.12 -13.61
CA ARG A 41 0.83 -9.29 -15.02
C ARG A 41 0.08 -8.35 -15.94
N TYR A 42 -1.26 -8.27 -15.83
CA TYR A 42 -2.07 -7.51 -16.78
C TYR A 42 -2.35 -6.07 -16.35
N GLY A 43 -2.54 -5.84 -15.06
CA GLY A 43 -2.82 -4.51 -14.50
C GLY A 43 -1.56 -3.68 -14.28
N LEU A 44 -0.48 -4.30 -13.80
CA LEU A 44 0.76 -3.61 -13.45
C LEU A 44 1.89 -3.83 -14.45
N GLY A 45 1.80 -4.85 -15.31
CA GLY A 45 2.88 -5.21 -16.22
C GLY A 45 4.12 -5.73 -15.50
N CYS A 46 3.98 -6.24 -14.27
CA CYS A 46 5.05 -6.88 -13.51
C CYS A 46 4.81 -8.38 -13.42
N ASP A 47 5.87 -9.18 -13.54
CA ASP A 47 5.74 -10.61 -13.28
C ASP A 47 5.72 -10.89 -11.78
N THR A 48 4.97 -11.91 -11.39
CA THR A 48 4.59 -12.12 -9.99
C THR A 48 5.62 -12.85 -9.15
N ASP A 49 6.73 -13.29 -9.76
CA ASP A 49 7.71 -14.17 -9.12
C ASP A 49 8.21 -13.60 -7.79
N ASP A 50 8.20 -12.26 -7.62
CA ASP A 50 8.49 -11.62 -6.35
C ASP A 50 7.75 -10.28 -6.15
N LEU A 51 6.44 -10.35 -5.89
CA LEU A 51 5.65 -9.16 -5.53
C LEU A 51 6.18 -8.48 -4.26
N HIS A 52 6.70 -9.25 -3.30
CA HIS A 52 7.20 -8.71 -2.04
C HIS A 52 8.40 -7.78 -2.30
N ARG A 53 9.41 -8.27 -3.02
CA ARG A 53 10.55 -7.46 -3.45
C ARG A 53 10.14 -6.27 -4.31
N CYS A 54 9.22 -6.47 -5.26
CA CYS A 54 8.70 -5.38 -6.09
C CYS A 54 7.90 -4.34 -5.28
N ALA A 55 7.34 -4.70 -4.13
CA ALA A 55 6.64 -3.75 -3.28
C ALA A 55 7.59 -3.00 -2.34
N ASP A 56 8.72 -3.61 -1.98
CA ASP A 56 9.73 -3.03 -1.11
C ASP A 56 10.70 -2.10 -1.83
N ASP A 57 11.10 -2.48 -3.05
CA ASP A 57 11.86 -1.62 -3.96
C ASP A 57 11.10 -1.47 -5.30
N PRO A 58 10.04 -0.64 -5.33
CA PRO A 58 9.13 -0.59 -6.45
C PRO A 58 9.76 0.05 -7.70
N PRO A 59 9.84 -0.68 -8.82
CA PRO A 59 10.28 -0.12 -10.09
C PRO A 59 9.39 1.06 -10.48
N GLN A 60 9.98 2.07 -11.14
CA GLN A 60 9.24 3.28 -11.54
C GLN A 60 8.00 2.94 -12.39
N ALA A 61 8.12 2.00 -13.31
CA ALA A 61 7.01 1.57 -14.17
C ALA A 61 5.81 1.02 -13.37
N LEU A 62 6.05 0.30 -12.27
CA LEU A 62 5.01 -0.20 -11.38
C LEU A 62 4.29 0.96 -10.68
N LEU A 63 5.05 1.95 -10.20
CA LEU A 63 4.50 3.14 -9.55
C LEU A 63 3.67 3.99 -10.51
N ASP A 64 4.12 4.14 -11.76
CA ASP A 64 3.41 4.90 -12.79
C ASP A 64 2.09 4.22 -13.16
N ARG A 65 2.08 2.89 -13.27
CA ARG A 65 0.88 2.08 -13.52
C ARG A 65 -0.12 2.20 -12.37
N LEU A 66 0.33 2.04 -11.13
CA LEU A 66 -0.52 2.22 -9.95
C LEU A 66 -1.06 3.65 -9.87
N SER A 67 -0.21 4.67 -10.06
CA SER A 67 -0.60 6.08 -10.00
C SER A 67 -1.65 6.40 -11.05
N SER A 68 -1.45 5.94 -12.28
CA SER A 68 -2.40 6.13 -13.38
C SER A 68 -3.72 5.40 -13.13
N GLY A 69 -3.65 4.15 -12.66
CA GLY A 69 -4.84 3.32 -12.41
C GLY A 69 -5.68 3.76 -11.21
N THR A 70 -5.05 4.30 -10.16
CA THR A 70 -5.71 4.58 -8.86
C THR A 70 -5.78 6.07 -8.51
N GLY A 71 -5.15 6.94 -9.30
CA GLY A 71 -5.00 8.36 -8.99
C GLY A 71 -4.13 8.66 -7.76
N GLN A 72 -3.47 7.67 -7.16
CA GLN A 72 -2.58 7.87 -6.02
C GLN A 72 -1.26 8.49 -6.46
N SER A 73 -0.80 9.54 -5.78
CA SER A 73 0.52 10.11 -6.09
C SER A 73 1.63 9.07 -5.90
N ILE A 74 2.63 9.08 -6.79
CA ILE A 74 3.84 8.25 -6.69
C ILE A 74 4.52 8.42 -5.33
N ARG A 75 4.56 9.65 -4.78
CA ARG A 75 5.11 9.93 -3.44
C ARG A 75 4.41 9.13 -2.34
N ARG A 76 3.08 9.01 -2.42
CA ARG A 76 2.30 8.22 -1.45
C ARG A 76 2.62 6.73 -1.60
N LEU A 77 2.66 6.22 -2.83
CA LEU A 77 2.96 4.82 -3.11
C LEU A 77 4.38 4.43 -2.62
N ARG A 78 5.38 5.28 -2.85
CA ARG A 78 6.74 5.11 -2.28
C ARG A 78 6.78 5.15 -0.76
N ASN A 79 5.87 5.88 -0.12
CA ASN A 79 5.74 5.90 1.34
C ASN A 79 5.01 4.67 1.92
N MET A 80 4.65 3.69 1.09
CA MET A 80 4.00 2.45 1.48
C MET A 80 4.92 1.22 1.39
N THR A 81 6.18 1.35 0.93
CA THR A 81 7.21 0.28 1.03
C THR A 81 7.37 -0.16 2.49
N ASP A 82 7.76 -1.41 2.77
CA ASP A 82 7.81 -1.92 4.15
C ASP A 82 8.61 -1.04 5.11
N ALA A 83 9.84 -0.66 4.74
CA ALA A 83 10.70 0.21 5.55
C ALA A 83 10.04 1.57 5.89
N ARG A 84 9.37 2.20 4.92
CA ARG A 84 8.66 3.48 5.10
C ARG A 84 7.40 3.30 5.93
N CYS A 85 6.65 2.22 5.72
CA CYS A 85 5.47 1.88 6.51
C CYS A 85 5.85 1.67 7.98
N HIS A 86 6.91 0.90 8.24
CA HIS A 86 7.46 0.68 9.57
C HIS A 86 7.90 2.00 10.22
N ALA A 87 8.62 2.86 9.51
CA ALA A 87 9.02 4.17 10.03
C ALA A 87 7.80 5.02 10.45
N ARG A 88 6.74 5.04 9.62
CA ARG A 88 5.48 5.74 9.92
C ARG A 88 4.77 5.15 11.13
N ALA A 89 4.72 3.82 11.24
CA ALA A 89 4.15 3.13 12.39
C ALA A 89 4.89 3.47 13.69
N LYS A 90 6.24 3.49 13.68
CA LYS A 90 7.05 3.91 14.84
C LYS A 90 6.76 5.35 15.26
N VAL A 91 6.63 6.28 14.32
CA VAL A 91 6.28 7.67 14.62
C VAL A 91 4.88 7.76 15.22
N ALA A 92 3.91 7.06 14.64
CA ALA A 92 2.54 7.02 15.15
C ALA A 92 2.48 6.44 16.56
N ALA A 93 3.18 5.34 16.83
CA ALA A 93 3.27 4.72 18.16
C ALA A 93 3.90 5.67 19.18
N ARG A 94 5.02 6.33 18.83
CA ARG A 94 5.67 7.33 19.70
C ARG A 94 4.74 8.50 20.01
N TRP A 95 3.96 8.95 19.04
CA TRP A 95 2.98 10.01 19.26
C TRP A 95 1.84 9.54 20.17
N ALA A 96 1.28 8.36 19.94
CA ALA A 96 0.23 7.79 20.78
C ALA A 96 0.67 7.62 22.24
N ILE A 97 1.88 7.09 22.48
CA ILE A 97 2.46 6.96 23.83
C ILE A 97 2.65 8.33 24.49
N ARG A 98 3.07 9.35 23.73
CA ARG A 98 3.20 10.69 24.28
C ARG A 98 1.85 11.29 24.68
N CYS A 99 0.80 11.01 23.92
CA CYS A 99 -0.55 11.52 24.17
C CYS A 99 -1.30 10.77 25.27
N ASP A 100 -1.05 9.46 25.43
CA ASP A 100 -1.59 8.63 26.51
C ASP A 100 -0.50 7.65 26.99
N PRO A 101 0.29 8.00 28.02
CA PRO A 101 1.34 7.13 28.54
C PRO A 101 0.82 5.79 29.09
N GLU A 102 -0.42 5.76 29.58
CA GLU A 102 -1.08 4.57 30.14
C GLU A 102 -1.53 3.57 29.05
N ILE A 103 -1.42 3.93 27.77
CA ILE A 103 -1.82 3.08 26.66
C ILE A 103 -1.10 1.72 26.67
N ILE A 104 0.16 1.69 27.11
CA ILE A 104 0.94 0.45 27.22
C ILE A 104 0.33 -0.49 28.26
N HIS A 105 -0.12 0.07 29.40
CA HIS A 105 -0.75 -0.71 30.46
C HIS A 105 -2.10 -1.28 30.03
N LYS A 106 -2.91 -0.46 29.35
CA LYS A 106 -4.21 -0.87 28.77
C LYS A 106 -4.05 -1.98 27.72
N MET A 107 -3.02 -1.89 26.87
CA MET A 107 -2.73 -2.92 25.87
C MET A 107 -2.30 -4.24 26.51
N ARG A 108 -1.48 -4.19 27.57
CA ARG A 108 -1.04 -5.38 28.31
C ARG A 108 -2.23 -6.09 28.98
N LEU A 109 -3.14 -5.33 29.60
CA LEU A 109 -4.34 -5.89 30.23
C LEU A 109 -5.29 -6.57 29.23
N ARG A 110 -5.36 -6.11 27.97
CA ARG A 110 -6.17 -6.74 26.92
C ARG A 110 -5.57 -8.02 26.31
N LEU A 111 -4.27 -8.22 26.44
CA LEU A 111 -3.58 -9.40 25.87
C LEU A 111 -3.41 -10.54 26.87
N TYR A 112 -3.57 -10.26 28.17
CA TYR A 112 -3.40 -11.22 29.27
C TYR A 112 -4.65 -11.35 30.15
N GLY A 113 -5.80 -10.86 29.70
CA GLY A 113 -7.09 -10.91 30.40
C GLY A 113 -8.15 -11.59 29.55
#